data_AF-A0A0N4XYV5-F1
#
_entry.id   AF-A0A0N4XYV5-F1
#
_cell.length_a   1.000
_cell.length_b   1.000
_cell.length_c   1.000
_cell.angle_alpha   90.00
_cell.angle_beta   90.00
_cell.angle_gamma   90.00
#
_symmetry.space_group_name_H-M   'P 1'
#
loop_
_entity.id
_entity.type
_entity.pdbx_description
1 polymer ?
#
loop_
_entity_poly.entity_id
_entity_poly.type
_entity_poly.pdbx_seq_one_letter_code
_entity_poly.pdbx_strand_id
1 'polypeptide(L)'
;HHRCHFSFSPFHLFFLSDVQFFQNGYKINATGALFVNGKQQLQIKEASANDAARYSCIAENKVGSAVKDLVVSILKPPKMQDRQLIKEVQQSQQLVLECPIEDSYAEFSWRKNDFPVSVSNKVQVIVSRNY
;
A
#
# COMPACT_ATOMS: atom_id res chain seq x y z
N HIS A 1 -39.21 3.51 49.16
CA HIS A 1 -38.89 3.22 47.75
C HIS A 1 -38.33 4.51 47.13
N HIS A 2 -37.01 4.75 47.24
CA HIS A 2 -36.39 5.97 46.70
C HIS A 2 -36.03 5.71 45.23
N ARG A 3 -36.81 6.26 44.30
CA ARG A 3 -36.41 6.33 42.89
C ARG A 3 -35.49 7.54 42.72
N CYS A 4 -34.20 7.29 42.51
CA CYS A 4 -33.28 8.31 42.04
C CYS A 4 -33.62 8.64 40.58
N HIS A 5 -34.03 9.87 40.31
CA HIS A 5 -34.02 10.42 38.96
C HIS A 5 -32.57 10.84 38.65
N PHE A 6 -31.92 10.09 37.75
CA PHE A 6 -30.69 10.57 37.12
C PHE A 6 -31.08 11.67 36.13
N SER A 7 -30.89 12.93 36.49
CA SER A 7 -30.98 14.03 35.54
C SER A 7 -29.77 13.93 34.60
N PHE A 8 -29.98 13.42 33.38
CA PHE A 8 -28.96 13.49 32.34
C PHE A 8 -28.75 14.95 31.96
N SER A 9 -27.65 15.54 32.43
CA SER A 9 -27.25 16.88 32.03
C SER A 9 -26.89 16.89 30.53
N PRO A 10 -27.44 17.83 29.72
CA PRO A 10 -27.09 17.96 28.31
C PRO A 10 -25.60 18.30 28.07
N PHE A 11 -24.85 18.64 29.13
CA PHE A 11 -23.40 18.85 29.09
C PHE A 11 -22.57 17.56 29.05
N HIS A 12 -23.18 16.37 29.10
CA HIS A 12 -22.46 15.11 28.92
C HIS A 12 -22.26 14.74 27.43
N LEU A 13 -22.52 15.67 26.51
CA LEU A 13 -22.15 15.59 25.09
C LEU A 13 -20.67 15.95 24.81
N PHE A 14 -19.92 16.39 25.83
CA PHE A 14 -18.53 16.87 25.69
C PHE A 14 -17.42 15.82 25.89
N PHE A 15 -17.76 14.52 25.95
CA PHE A 15 -16.74 13.45 26.06
C PHE A 15 -16.26 12.93 24.69
N LEU A 16 -16.28 13.77 23.67
CA LEU A 16 -15.70 13.42 22.39
C LEU A 16 -14.19 13.61 22.49
N SER A 17 -13.43 12.52 22.34
CA SER A 17 -12.01 12.59 22.07
C SER A 17 -11.84 13.33 20.73
N ASP A 18 -11.13 14.46 20.70
CA ASP A 18 -10.79 15.09 19.41
C ASP A 18 -9.67 14.28 18.78
N VAL A 19 -9.92 13.73 17.60
CA VAL A 19 -8.97 12.90 16.86
C VAL A 19 -8.44 13.70 15.67
N GLN A 20 -7.12 13.83 15.62
CA GLN A 20 -6.42 14.58 14.59
C GLN A 20 -5.38 13.71 13.91
N PHE A 21 -5.30 13.82 12.58
CA PHE A 21 -4.32 13.10 11.78
C PHE A 21 -3.25 14.04 11.23
N PHE A 22 -2.02 13.57 11.24
CA PHE A 22 -0.84 14.26 10.75
C PHE A 22 -0.11 13.39 9.74
N GLN A 23 0.47 14.00 8.72
CA GLN A 23 1.36 13.39 7.73
C GLN A 23 2.71 14.09 7.81
N ASN A 24 3.78 13.37 8.15
CA ASN A 24 5.11 13.92 8.37
C ASN A 24 5.13 15.12 9.34
N GLY A 25 4.26 15.09 10.35
CA GLY A 25 4.11 16.16 11.35
C GLY A 25 3.19 17.32 10.94
N TYR A 26 2.69 17.33 9.70
CA TYR A 26 1.74 18.35 9.22
C TYR A 26 0.30 17.87 9.33
N LYS A 27 -0.59 18.70 9.86
CA LYS A 27 -2.01 18.36 9.99
C LYS A 27 -2.61 18.11 8.61
N ILE A 28 -3.31 16.99 8.44
CA ILE A 28 -3.92 16.63 7.16
C ILE A 28 -5.16 17.48 6.96
N ASN A 29 -5.17 18.24 5.87
CA ASN A 29 -6.35 18.95 5.40
C ASN A 29 -7.23 17.99 4.59
N ALA A 30 -8.55 18.15 4.65
CA ALA A 30 -9.53 17.23 4.02
C ALA A 30 -9.43 17.13 2.48
N THR A 31 -8.57 17.91 1.84
CA THR A 31 -8.28 17.86 0.41
C THR A 31 -7.51 16.57 0.07
N GLY A 32 -8.25 15.51 -0.27
CA GLY A 32 -7.69 14.19 -0.66
C GLY A 32 -7.82 13.09 0.41
N ALA A 33 -8.25 13.46 1.61
CA ALA A 33 -8.42 12.57 2.75
C ALA A 33 -9.86 12.62 3.28
N LEU A 34 -10.47 11.45 3.46
CA LEU A 34 -11.79 11.33 4.06
C LEU A 34 -11.69 10.90 5.51
N PHE A 35 -12.32 11.65 6.40
CA PHE A 35 -12.45 11.29 7.81
C PHE A 35 -13.77 10.53 8.00
N VAL A 36 -13.69 9.26 8.37
CA VAL A 36 -14.85 8.38 8.59
C VAL A 36 -14.92 7.93 10.06
N ASN A 37 -16.04 7.33 10.46
CA ASN A 37 -16.30 6.90 11.83
C ASN A 37 -16.05 8.01 12.88
N GLY A 38 -16.67 9.19 12.70
CA GLY A 38 -16.50 10.30 13.64
C GLY A 38 -15.07 10.85 13.73
N LYS A 39 -14.33 10.85 12.61
CA LYS A 39 -12.90 11.23 12.50
C LYS A 39 -11.91 10.28 13.17
N GLN A 40 -12.30 9.05 13.49
CA GLN A 40 -11.40 8.04 14.03
C GLN A 40 -10.65 7.26 12.95
N GLN A 41 -11.07 7.38 11.69
CA GLN A 41 -10.47 6.69 10.56
C GLN A 41 -10.14 7.68 9.44
N LEU A 42 -8.92 7.56 8.90
CA LEU A 42 -8.44 8.30 7.75
C LEU A 42 -8.47 7.39 6.53
N GLN A 43 -9.25 7.74 5.52
CA GLN A 43 -9.36 7.00 4.26
C GLN A 43 -8.75 7.81 3.12
N ILE A 44 -7.75 7.23 2.47
CA ILE A 44 -7.14 7.73 1.23
C ILE A 44 -7.73 6.90 0.09
N LYS A 45 -8.47 7.55 -0.83
CA LYS A 45 -9.20 6.84 -1.91
C LYS A 45 -8.27 6.28 -2.97
N GLU A 46 -7.32 7.09 -3.42
CA GLU A 46 -6.36 6.74 -4.46
C GLU A 46 -4.96 6.98 -3.91
N ALA A 47 -4.31 5.92 -3.47
CA ALA A 47 -2.97 6.01 -2.93
C ALA A 47 -1.96 6.25 -4.06
N SER A 48 -1.15 7.29 -3.88
CA SER A 48 -0.10 7.73 -4.79
C SER A 48 1.27 7.65 -4.12
N ALA A 49 2.35 7.82 -4.89
CA ALA A 49 3.69 7.83 -4.32
C ALA A 49 3.89 8.93 -3.24
N ASN A 50 3.10 10.01 -3.28
CA ASN A 50 3.17 11.10 -2.31
C ASN A 50 2.52 10.76 -0.98
N ASP A 51 1.72 9.69 -0.92
CA ASP A 51 1.08 9.22 0.31
C ASP A 51 2.00 8.29 1.12
N ALA A 52 3.19 7.97 0.61
CA ALA A 52 4.22 7.26 1.38
C ALA A 52 4.81 8.20 2.44
N ALA A 53 4.37 8.04 3.69
CA ALA A 53 4.70 8.95 4.78
C ALA A 53 4.55 8.29 6.16
N ARG A 54 5.05 8.98 7.19
CA ARG A 54 4.69 8.68 8.59
C ARG A 54 3.40 9.41 8.93
N TYR A 55 2.36 8.66 9.25
CA TYR A 55 1.09 9.15 9.74
C TYR A 55 1.04 9.07 11.26
N SER A 56 0.52 10.11 11.90
CA SER A 56 0.31 10.11 13.36
C SER A 56 -1.14 10.47 13.65
N CYS A 57 -1.77 9.67 14.50
CA CYS A 57 -3.10 9.96 15.04
C CYS A 57 -2.93 10.42 16.48
N ILE A 58 -3.43 11.62 16.78
CA ILE A 58 -3.44 12.19 18.12
C ILE A 58 -4.89 12.22 18.58
N ALA A 59 -5.18 11.52 19.68
CA ALA A 59 -6.47 11.55 20.35
C ALA A 59 -6.32 12.28 21.68
N GLU A 60 -7.05 13.38 21.85
CA GLU A 60 -6.99 14.20 23.06
C GLU A 60 -8.33 14.23 23.77
N ASN A 61 -8.29 14.14 25.10
CA ASN A 61 -9.42 14.37 25.99
C ASN A 61 -9.00 15.29 27.15
N LYS A 62 -9.95 15.65 28.01
CA LYS A 62 -9.71 16.56 29.16
C LYS A 62 -8.66 16.10 30.18
N VAL A 63 -8.23 14.83 30.14
CA VAL A 63 -7.31 14.21 31.10
C VAL A 63 -5.93 14.00 30.47
N GLY A 64 -5.84 13.91 29.14
CA GLY A 64 -4.57 13.76 28.45
C GLY A 64 -4.70 13.43 26.97
N SER A 65 -3.56 13.09 26.37
CA SER A 65 -3.43 12.77 24.96
C SER A 65 -2.77 11.42 24.74
N ALA A 66 -3.19 10.74 23.67
CA ALA A 66 -2.58 9.50 23.19
C ALA A 66 -2.16 9.68 21.73
N VAL A 67 -0.97 9.20 21.39
CA VAL A 67 -0.42 9.30 20.04
C VAL A 67 -0.12 7.90 19.51
N LYS A 68 -0.48 7.66 18.24
CA LYS A 68 -0.11 6.45 17.52
C LYS A 68 0.56 6.81 16.20
N ASP A 69 1.76 6.30 16.00
CA ASP A 69 2.50 6.40 14.74
C ASP A 69 2.28 5.19 13.84
N LEU A 70 2.19 5.46 12.54
CA LEU A 70 1.98 4.51 11.45
C LEU A 70 2.92 4.89 10.32
N VAL A 71 3.64 3.93 9.75
CA VAL A 71 4.52 4.15 8.59
C VAL A 71 3.87 3.50 7.38
N VAL A 72 3.59 4.29 6.35
CA VAL A 72 2.94 3.84 5.12
C VAL A 72 3.96 3.85 3.98
N SER A 73 4.12 2.71 3.32
CA SER A 73 4.90 2.54 2.10
C SER A 73 3.97 2.22 0.94
N ILE A 74 4.13 2.91 -0.19
CA ILE A 74 3.31 2.69 -1.39
C ILE A 74 4.11 1.85 -2.38
N LEU A 75 3.59 0.65 -2.67
CA LEU A 75 4.16 -0.26 -3.66
C LEU A 75 3.63 0.08 -5.05
N LYS A 76 4.51 0.02 -6.05
CA LYS A 76 4.13 0.20 -7.46
C LYS A 76 4.12 -1.16 -8.16
N PRO A 77 3.22 -1.38 -9.12
CA PRO A 77 3.29 -2.58 -9.95
C PRO A 77 4.61 -2.59 -10.73
N PRO A 78 5.24 -3.77 -10.91
CA PRO A 78 6.44 -3.87 -11.72
C PRO A 78 6.11 -3.48 -13.16
N LYS A 79 6.97 -2.68 -13.76
CA LYS A 79 6.82 -2.28 -15.15
C LYS A 79 7.52 -3.27 -16.05
N MET A 80 6.85 -3.62 -17.16
CA MET A 80 7.42 -4.40 -18.24
C MET A 80 7.43 -3.54 -19.50
N GLN A 81 8.43 -3.75 -20.35
CA GLN A 81 8.47 -3.09 -21.64
C GLN A 81 7.31 -3.58 -22.52
N ASP A 82 6.52 -2.66 -23.06
CA ASP A 82 5.30 -2.93 -23.85
C ASP A 82 5.59 -3.39 -25.30
N ARG A 83 6.59 -4.25 -25.48
CA ARG A 83 6.97 -4.77 -26.80
C ARG A 83 6.65 -6.26 -26.88
N GLN A 84 5.70 -6.60 -27.75
CA GLN A 84 5.53 -7.98 -28.19
C GLN A 84 6.76 -8.39 -29.01
N LEU A 85 7.58 -9.28 -28.46
CA LEU A 85 8.69 -9.89 -29.19
C LEU A 85 8.22 -11.16 -29.89
N ILE A 86 8.07 -11.08 -31.21
CA ILE A 86 8.02 -12.27 -32.07
C ILE A 86 9.46 -12.67 -32.38
N LYS A 87 9.84 -13.91 -32.05
CA LYS A 87 11.15 -14.47 -32.42
C LYS A 87 10.96 -15.69 -33.31
N GLU A 88 11.58 -15.65 -34.48
CA GLU A 88 11.72 -16.78 -35.39
C GLU A 88 13.15 -17.30 -35.28
N VAL A 89 13.31 -18.61 -35.10
CA VAL A 89 14.62 -19.25 -34.96
C VAL A 89 14.65 -20.49 -35.84
N GLN A 90 15.76 -20.68 -36.55
CA GLN A 90 15.95 -21.84 -37.40
C GLN A 90 16.13 -23.11 -36.55
N GLN A 91 15.77 -24.26 -37.12
CA GLN A 91 15.93 -25.54 -36.43
C GLN A 91 17.38 -25.75 -35.97
N SER A 92 17.55 -26.29 -34.76
CA SER A 92 18.85 -26.57 -34.12
C SER A 92 19.68 -25.34 -33.73
N GLN A 93 19.17 -24.12 -33.86
CA GLN A 93 19.79 -22.93 -33.29
C GLN A 93 19.33 -22.67 -31.85
N GLN A 94 20.17 -21.97 -31.09
CA GLN A 94 19.84 -21.56 -29.72
C GLN A 94 18.85 -20.39 -29.73
N LEU A 95 17.76 -20.52 -28.97
CA LEU A 95 16.80 -19.44 -28.72
C LEU A 95 17.03 -18.87 -27.33
N VAL A 96 17.27 -17.55 -27.25
CA VAL A 96 17.33 -16.80 -25.99
C VAL A 96 16.09 -15.92 -25.89
N LEU A 97 15.35 -16.06 -24.80
CA LEU A 97 14.20 -15.21 -24.47
C LEU A 97 14.58 -14.36 -23.26
N GLU A 98 14.32 -13.06 -23.36
CA GLU A 98 14.57 -12.09 -22.31
C GLU A 98 13.23 -11.53 -21.84
N CYS A 99 13.05 -11.43 -20.53
CA CYS A 99 11.88 -10.81 -19.94
C CYS A 99 12.25 -9.35 -19.63
N PRO A 100 11.69 -8.35 -20.35
CA PRO A 100 12.10 -6.96 -20.22
C PRO A 100 11.42 -6.30 -19.02
N ILE A 101 11.85 -6.67 -17.82
CA ILE A 101 11.36 -6.15 -16.55
C ILE A 101 12.18 -4.90 -16.21
N GLU A 102 11.50 -3.77 -16.01
CA GLU A 102 12.16 -2.51 -15.62
C GLU A 102 12.47 -2.46 -14.11
N ASP A 103 11.69 -3.18 -13.30
CA ASP A 103 11.83 -3.22 -11.85
C ASP A 103 12.76 -4.36 -11.40
N SER A 104 13.95 -4.02 -10.91
CA SER A 104 14.97 -4.97 -10.48
C SER A 104 14.57 -5.81 -9.26
N TYR A 105 13.54 -5.39 -8.50
CA TYR A 105 13.03 -6.12 -7.34
C TYR A 105 11.84 -7.02 -7.66
N ALA A 106 11.36 -7.03 -8.91
CA ALA A 106 10.24 -7.86 -9.29
C ALA A 106 10.65 -9.34 -9.38
N GLU A 107 9.80 -10.20 -8.83
CA GLU A 107 9.88 -11.63 -9.08
C GLU A 107 9.25 -11.98 -10.43
N PHE A 108 9.83 -12.96 -11.13
CA PHE A 108 9.30 -13.41 -12.41
C PHE A 108 9.37 -14.93 -12.56
N SER A 109 8.48 -15.44 -13.41
CA SER A 109 8.40 -16.86 -13.74
C SER A 109 8.13 -17.04 -15.23
N TRP A 110 8.76 -18.05 -15.82
CA TRP A 110 8.55 -18.38 -17.23
C TRP A 110 7.43 -19.41 -17.38
N ARG A 111 6.54 -19.18 -18.35
CA ARG A 111 5.48 -20.11 -18.73
C ARG A 111 5.53 -20.36 -20.23
N LYS A 112 5.29 -21.61 -20.66
CA LYS A 112 5.14 -22.02 -22.05
C LYS A 112 3.73 -22.58 -22.23
N ASN A 113 2.92 -21.95 -23.07
CA ASN A 113 1.52 -22.31 -23.29
C ASN A 113 0.76 -22.48 -21.96
N ASP A 114 0.92 -21.51 -21.05
CA ASP A 114 0.36 -21.53 -19.70
C ASP A 114 0.92 -22.57 -18.71
N PHE A 115 1.89 -23.39 -19.10
CA PHE A 115 2.54 -24.33 -18.19
C PHE A 115 3.88 -23.78 -17.66
N PRO A 116 4.21 -23.95 -16.37
CA PRO A 116 5.50 -23.54 -15.83
C PRO A 116 6.66 -24.19 -16.59
N VAL A 117 7.65 -23.38 -16.95
CA VAL A 117 8.86 -23.88 -17.61
C VAL A 117 9.75 -24.56 -16.58
N SER A 118 10.08 -25.83 -16.81
CA SER A 118 11.02 -26.59 -15.98
C SER A 118 12.42 -26.60 -16.59
N VAL A 119 13.44 -26.44 -15.76
CA VAL A 119 14.86 -26.49 -16.17
C VAL A 119 15.22 -27.92 -16.59
N SER A 120 15.92 -28.06 -17.70
CA SER A 120 16.35 -29.36 -18.27
C SER A 120 17.64 -29.20 -19.07
N ASN A 121 18.16 -30.29 -19.65
CA ASN A 121 19.28 -30.23 -20.58
C ASN A 121 19.02 -29.34 -21.81
N LYS A 122 17.75 -29.16 -22.20
CA LYS A 122 17.35 -28.32 -23.35
C LYS A 122 16.94 -26.90 -22.96
N VAL A 123 16.55 -26.67 -21.71
CA VAL A 123 15.99 -25.38 -21.25
C VAL A 123 16.71 -24.92 -20.01
N GLN A 124 17.32 -23.75 -20.09
CA GLN A 124 18.01 -23.09 -18.98
C GLN A 124 17.32 -21.77 -18.68
N VAL A 125 17.08 -21.49 -17.40
CA VAL A 125 16.54 -20.20 -16.93
C VAL A 125 17.66 -19.50 -16.17
N ILE A 126 18.10 -18.35 -16.68
CA ILE A 126 19.21 -17.58 -16.11
C ILE A 126 18.63 -16.27 -15.58
N VAL A 127 18.99 -15.92 -14.35
CA VAL A 127 18.61 -14.65 -13.72
C VAL A 127 19.82 -13.72 -13.72
N SER A 128 19.85 -12.77 -14.63
CA SER A 128 20.87 -11.72 -14.68
C SER A 128 20.39 -10.52 -13.85
N ARG A 129 20.94 -10.34 -12.65
CA ARG A 129 20.80 -9.07 -11.90
C ARG A 129 21.95 -8.16 -12.28
N ASN A 130 21.67 -7.07 -12.99
CA ASN A 130 22.66 -6.00 -13.16
C ASN A 130 22.73 -5.23 -11.84
N TYR A 131 23.87 -5.28 -11.17
CA TYR A 131 24.20 -4.46 -9.99
C TYR A 131 24.90 -3.17 -10.43
#